data_AF-A0A8C1LLN7-F1
#
_entry.id   AF-A0A8C1LLN7-F1
#
_cell.length_a   1.000
_cell.length_b   1.000
_cell.length_c   1.000
_cell.angle_alpha   90.00
_cell.angle_beta   90.00
_cell.angle_gamma   90.00
#
_symmetry.space_group_name_H-M   'P 1'
#
loop_
_entity.id
_entity.type
_entity.pdbx_description
1 polymer ?
#
loop_
_entity_poly.entity_id
_entity_poly.type
_entity_poly.pdbx_seq_one_letter_code
_entity_poly.pdbx_strand_id
1 'polypeptide(L)'
;YCIVLLAEGIYTTSAVRQSFGEFRSTVCGRCLSTMFIVITFVLVVVWLLVFSLSALPVYFFYNMAYTCHTISVLSETPSSINQLCIDARQYGLLPWSAVPGKACGMTLSNVCKTREFSLIYDHYIAAFAGAGMTVLALLTFTVSTTYNFAVLRYLGRKGIGPRC
;
A
#
# COMPACT_ATOMS: atom_id res chain seq x y z
N TYR A 1 0.76 -11.67 -8.77
CA TYR A 1 0.25 -11.77 -7.39
C TYR A 1 -1.28 -11.74 -7.33
N CYS A 2 -1.95 -10.70 -7.86
CA CYS A 2 -3.43 -10.68 -7.96
C CYS A 2 -4.05 -11.89 -8.68
N ILE A 3 -3.42 -12.39 -9.76
CA ILE A 3 -3.92 -13.56 -10.51
C ILE A 3 -3.89 -14.84 -9.65
N VAL A 4 -2.87 -14.99 -8.79
CA VAL A 4 -2.76 -16.14 -7.86
C VAL A 4 -3.82 -16.02 -6.76
N LEU A 5 -4.02 -14.82 -6.20
CA LEU A 5 -5.07 -14.58 -5.20
C LEU A 5 -6.49 -14.72 -5.78
N LEU A 6 -6.71 -14.34 -7.04
CA LEU A 6 -7.96 -14.54 -7.76
C LEU A 6 -8.22 -16.02 -8.09
N ALA A 7 -7.22 -16.73 -8.61
CA ALA A 7 -7.31 -18.15 -8.90
C ALA A 7 -7.63 -18.93 -7.61
N GLU A 8 -6.91 -18.67 -6.53
CA GLU A 8 -7.11 -19.35 -5.24
C GLU A 8 -8.38 -18.87 -4.51
N GLY A 9 -8.83 -17.63 -4.72
CA GLY A 9 -10.14 -17.15 -4.27
C GLY A 9 -11.30 -17.94 -4.91
N ILE A 10 -11.16 -18.32 -6.18
CA ILE A 10 -12.11 -19.18 -6.90
C ILE A 10 -12.02 -20.63 -6.39
N TYR A 11 -10.81 -21.14 -6.12
CA TYR A 11 -10.64 -22.48 -5.54
C TYR A 11 -11.13 -22.60 -4.07
N THR A 12 -11.10 -21.50 -3.30
CA THR A 12 -11.54 -21.48 -1.89
C THR A 12 -13.01 -21.13 -1.71
N THR A 13 -13.64 -20.45 -2.69
CA THR A 13 -15.09 -20.20 -2.66
C THR A 13 -15.85 -21.49 -2.92
N SER A 14 -16.71 -21.86 -1.96
CA SER A 14 -17.55 -23.06 -1.99
C SER A 14 -18.56 -23.11 -3.16
N ALA A 15 -18.68 -22.04 -3.96
CA ALA A 15 -19.51 -22.03 -5.17
C ALA A 15 -18.94 -22.95 -6.27
N VAL A 16 -17.63 -23.19 -6.33
CA VAL A 16 -17.03 -24.10 -7.32
C VAL A 16 -17.06 -25.56 -6.82
N ARG A 17 -17.08 -25.79 -5.51
CA ARG A 17 -17.30 -27.12 -4.92
C ARG A 17 -18.65 -27.72 -5.30
N GLN A 18 -19.64 -26.87 -5.59
CA GLN A 18 -20.97 -27.31 -6.01
C GLN A 18 -21.03 -27.70 -7.50
N SER A 19 -20.09 -27.21 -8.33
CA SER A 19 -20.04 -27.46 -9.78
C SER A 19 -19.19 -28.68 -10.16
N PHE A 20 -18.20 -29.06 -9.35
CA PHE A 20 -17.23 -30.12 -9.66
C PHE A 20 -17.40 -31.45 -8.89
N GLY A 21 -18.51 -31.64 -8.18
CA GLY A 21 -18.75 -32.86 -7.39
C GLY A 21 -17.94 -32.89 -6.09
N GLU A 22 -18.45 -33.64 -5.11
CA GLU A 22 -17.93 -33.74 -3.75
C GLU A 22 -16.46 -34.18 -3.71
N PHE A 23 -15.53 -33.22 -3.77
CA PHE A 23 -14.23 -33.42 -3.18
C PHE A 23 -14.41 -33.42 -1.67
N ARG A 24 -14.61 -34.63 -1.13
CA ARG A 24 -14.57 -34.99 0.29
C ARG A 24 -13.43 -34.19 0.94
N SER A 25 -13.79 -33.13 1.66
CA SER A 25 -12.82 -32.27 2.33
C SER A 25 -12.24 -33.05 3.49
N THR A 26 -11.20 -33.84 3.22
CA THR A 26 -10.37 -34.45 4.26
C THR A 26 -9.92 -33.36 5.24
N VAL A 27 -9.68 -33.73 6.50
CA VAL A 27 -9.23 -32.82 7.58
C VAL A 27 -8.09 -31.88 7.14
N CYS A 28 -7.26 -32.35 6.20
CA CYS A 28 -6.20 -31.60 5.51
C CYS A 28 -6.68 -30.33 4.77
N GLY A 29 -7.84 -30.37 4.10
CA GLY A 29 -8.42 -29.21 3.41
C GLY A 29 -8.91 -28.10 4.35
N ARG A 30 -9.27 -28.44 5.59
CA ARG A 30 -9.62 -27.47 6.65
C ARG A 30 -8.38 -26.76 7.19
N CYS A 31 -7.27 -27.47 7.34
CA CYS A 31 -5.99 -26.89 7.73
C CYS A 31 -5.45 -25.96 6.64
N LEU A 32 -5.49 -26.37 5.37
CA LEU A 32 -5.04 -25.55 4.24
C LEU A 32 -5.84 -24.23 4.12
N SER A 33 -7.17 -24.29 4.23
CA SER A 33 -8.03 -23.10 4.20
C SER A 33 -7.77 -22.15 5.38
N THR A 34 -7.53 -22.70 6.59
CA THR A 34 -7.24 -21.89 7.78
C THR A 34 -5.87 -21.20 7.68
N MET A 35 -4.84 -21.93 7.22
CA MET A 35 -3.50 -21.37 7.02
C MET A 35 -3.51 -20.23 5.99
N PHE A 36 -4.31 -20.37 4.93
CA PHE A 36 -4.46 -19.33 3.92
C PHE A 36 -5.11 -18.05 4.47
N ILE A 37 -6.13 -18.18 5.32
CA ILE A 37 -6.74 -17.02 6.02
C ILE A 37 -5.68 -16.32 6.88
N VAL A 38 -4.91 -17.08 7.66
CA VAL A 38 -3.84 -16.53 8.51
C VAL A 38 -2.78 -15.80 7.67
N ILE A 39 -2.31 -16.40 6.57
CA ILE A 39 -1.35 -15.78 5.65
C ILE A 39 -1.90 -14.46 5.10
N THR A 40 -3.18 -14.44 4.71
CA THR A 40 -3.80 -13.24 4.17
C THR A 40 -3.89 -12.13 5.21
N PHE A 41 -4.20 -12.46 6.46
CA PHE A 41 -4.17 -11.49 7.57
C PHE A 41 -2.76 -10.92 7.80
N VAL A 42 -1.72 -11.76 7.76
CA VAL A 42 -0.34 -11.30 7.86
C VAL A 42 0.01 -10.37 6.70
N LEU A 43 -0.40 -10.73 5.48
CA LEU A 43 -0.20 -9.87 4.30
C LEU A 43 -0.91 -8.52 4.45
N VAL A 44 -2.14 -8.47 4.97
CA VAL A 44 -2.84 -7.20 5.26
C VAL A 44 -2.00 -6.32 6.19
N VAL A 45 -1.51 -6.88 7.30
CA VAL A 45 -0.70 -6.12 8.27
C VAL A 45 0.60 -5.61 7.65
N VAL A 46 1.28 -6.45 6.87
CA VAL A 46 2.51 -6.06 6.16
C VAL A 46 2.23 -4.93 5.17
N TRP A 47 1.18 -5.04 4.34
CA TRP A 47 0.84 -4.02 3.36
C TRP A 47 0.31 -2.73 3.99
N LEU A 48 -0.36 -2.81 5.13
CA LEU A 48 -0.73 -1.62 5.92
C LEU A 48 0.51 -0.88 6.42
N LEU A 49 1.51 -1.61 6.92
CA LEU A 49 2.77 -1.01 7.35
C LEU A 49 3.53 -0.38 6.18
N VAL A 50 3.59 -1.06 5.03
CA VAL A 50 4.19 -0.49 3.79
C VAL A 50 3.44 0.77 3.36
N PHE A 51 2.11 0.75 3.38
CA PHE A 51 1.28 1.91 3.05
C PHE A 51 1.57 3.09 4.00
N SER A 52 1.62 2.87 5.31
CA SER A 52 1.93 3.91 6.29
C SER A 52 3.35 4.47 6.14
N LEU A 53 4.37 3.60 5.97
CA LEU A 53 5.75 4.05 5.81
C LEU A 53 5.98 4.78 4.49
N SER A 54 5.30 4.37 3.41
CA SER A 54 5.39 5.05 2.10
C SER A 54 4.75 6.44 2.07
N ALA A 55 3.90 6.78 3.03
CA ALA A 55 3.34 8.13 3.16
C ALA A 55 4.43 9.19 3.48
N LEU A 56 5.50 8.81 4.18
CA LEU A 56 6.58 9.72 4.57
C LEU A 56 7.34 10.32 3.36
N PRO A 57 7.89 9.51 2.42
CA PRO A 57 8.55 10.06 1.24
C PRO A 57 7.57 10.83 0.35
N VAL A 58 6.33 10.35 0.17
CA VAL A 58 5.32 11.06 -0.62
C VAL A 58 5.05 12.45 -0.03
N TYR A 59 4.89 12.57 1.28
CA TYR A 59 4.70 13.86 1.95
C TYR A 59 5.90 14.79 1.76
N PHE A 60 7.12 14.27 1.90
CA PHE A 60 8.34 15.06 1.68
C PHE A 60 8.43 15.59 0.25
N PHE A 61 8.31 14.72 -0.75
CA PHE A 61 8.39 15.11 -2.15
C PHE A 61 7.21 16.00 -2.59
N TYR A 62 6.02 15.83 -2.01
CA TYR A 62 4.88 16.71 -2.25
C TYR A 62 5.16 18.14 -1.79
N ASN A 63 5.67 18.30 -0.56
CA ASN A 63 6.08 19.62 -0.07
C ASN A 63 7.17 20.23 -0.96
N MET A 64 8.12 19.41 -1.40
CA MET A 64 9.18 19.85 -2.31
C MET A 64 8.64 20.29 -3.67
N ALA A 65 7.74 19.53 -4.28
CA ALA A 65 7.09 19.87 -5.53
C ALA A 65 6.24 21.15 -5.40
N TYR A 66 5.54 21.32 -4.28
CA TYR A 66 4.79 22.55 -4.00
C TYR A 66 5.72 23.77 -3.93
N THR A 67 6.83 23.66 -3.20
CA THR A 67 7.84 24.73 -3.16
C THR A 67 8.46 24.97 -4.54
N CYS A 68 8.74 23.93 -5.33
CA CYS A 68 9.23 24.06 -6.70
C CYS A 68 8.28 24.90 -7.58
N HIS A 69 6.97 24.66 -7.49
CA HIS A 69 5.97 25.45 -8.21
C HIS A 69 5.96 26.92 -7.74
N THR A 70 6.05 27.16 -6.44
CA THR A 70 6.14 28.55 -5.92
C THR A 70 7.40 29.28 -6.38
N ILE A 71 8.55 28.59 -6.49
CA ILE A 71 9.80 29.18 -6.99
C ILE A 71 9.70 29.55 -8.47
N SER A 72 9.05 28.72 -9.30
CA SER A 72 8.86 29.07 -10.71
C SER A 72 8.06 30.34 -10.93
N VAL A 73 7.11 30.64 -10.02
CA VAL A 73 6.30 31.87 -10.06
C VAL A 73 7.07 33.06 -9.50
N LEU A 74 7.83 32.88 -8.43
CA LEU A 74 8.63 33.95 -7.80
C LEU A 74 9.92 34.28 -8.55
N SER A 75 10.28 33.53 -9.59
CA SER A 75 11.52 33.73 -10.36
C SER A 75 11.64 35.11 -11.02
N GLU A 76 10.55 35.86 -11.11
CA GLU A 76 10.50 37.25 -11.59
C GLU A 76 10.97 38.28 -10.54
N THR A 77 11.09 37.90 -9.26
CA THR A 77 11.56 38.77 -8.15
C THR A 77 12.77 38.16 -7.42
N PRO A 78 14.02 38.48 -7.79
CA PRO A 78 15.21 37.76 -7.32
C PRO A 78 15.49 37.86 -5.81
N SER A 79 14.95 38.86 -5.11
CA SER A 79 15.14 39.02 -3.65
C SER A 79 14.31 38.05 -2.80
N SER A 80 13.19 37.52 -3.31
CA SER A 80 12.28 36.62 -2.58
C SER A 80 12.65 35.14 -2.73
N ILE A 81 13.37 34.77 -3.80
CA ILE A 81 13.75 33.39 -4.12
C ILE A 81 14.75 32.81 -3.11
N ASN A 82 15.65 33.64 -2.57
CA ASN A 82 16.67 33.21 -1.60
C ASN A 82 16.08 32.92 -0.20
N GLN A 83 14.84 33.32 0.05
CA GLN A 83 14.14 33.04 1.31
C GLN A 83 13.38 31.71 1.29
N LEU A 84 13.07 31.17 0.11
CA LEU A 84 12.46 29.84 -0.03
C LEU A 84 13.54 28.77 0.04
N CYS A 85 13.50 27.99 1.12
CA CYS A 85 14.42 26.91 1.41
C CYS A 85 13.65 25.66 1.85
N ILE A 86 14.12 24.49 1.42
CA ILE A 86 13.71 23.22 1.99
C ILE A 86 14.85 22.72 2.87
N ASP A 87 14.51 22.39 4.11
CA ASP A 87 15.42 21.79 5.08
C ASP A 87 15.06 20.33 5.28
N ALA A 88 15.94 19.42 4.85
CA ALA A 88 15.70 17.98 4.97
C ALA A 88 15.75 17.50 6.44
N ARG A 89 16.33 18.30 7.33
CA ARG A 89 16.44 18.00 8.76
C ARG A 89 15.10 18.15 9.47
N GLN A 90 14.23 19.07 9.02
CA GLN A 90 12.89 19.24 9.57
C GLN A 90 12.02 17.98 9.41
N TYR A 91 12.29 17.19 8.37
CA TYR A 91 11.61 15.93 8.10
C TYR A 91 12.27 14.73 8.79
N GLY A 92 13.34 14.94 9.57
CA GLY A 92 14.08 13.88 10.25
C GLY A 92 14.91 12.98 9.33
N LEU A 93 15.10 13.37 8.06
CA LEU A 93 15.85 12.58 7.09
C LEU A 93 17.37 12.68 7.31
N LEU A 94 17.84 13.84 7.75
CA LEU A 94 19.25 14.11 8.01
C LEU A 94 19.45 14.53 9.48
N PRO A 95 20.57 14.12 10.12
CA PRO A 95 20.93 14.60 11.45
C PRO A 95 21.20 16.12 11.43
N TRP A 96 21.00 16.79 12.56
CA TRP A 96 21.12 18.26 12.65
C TRP A 96 22.51 18.79 12.27
N SER A 97 23.53 17.92 12.36
CA SER A 97 24.93 18.15 12.02
C SER A 97 25.27 18.00 10.53
N ALA A 98 24.33 17.59 9.67
CA ALA A 98 24.60 17.39 8.25
C ALA A 98 24.70 18.73 7.48
N VAL A 99 25.77 18.89 6.70
CA VAL A 99 26.02 20.04 5.83
C VAL A 99 26.40 19.54 4.43
N PRO A 100 25.68 19.91 3.36
CA PRO A 100 24.50 20.78 3.33
C PRO A 100 23.22 20.05 3.78
N GLY A 101 22.49 20.62 4.74
CA GLY A 101 21.20 20.11 5.23
C GLY A 101 19.97 20.83 4.65
N LYS A 102 20.18 21.96 3.95
CA LYS A 102 19.12 22.79 3.35
C LYS A 102 19.47 23.19 1.91
N ALA A 103 18.46 23.25 1.04
CA ALA A 103 18.58 23.73 -0.34
C ALA A 103 17.68 24.95 -0.53
N CYS A 104 18.19 26.03 -1.14
CA CYS A 104 17.53 27.32 -1.24
C CYS A 104 17.65 27.92 -2.64
N GLY A 105 16.64 28.70 -3.05
CA GLY A 105 16.69 29.52 -4.25
C GLY A 105 17.14 28.79 -5.53
N MET A 106 18.21 29.25 -6.17
CA MET A 106 18.67 28.69 -7.46
C MET A 106 19.13 27.22 -7.36
N THR A 107 19.72 26.80 -6.23
CA THR A 107 20.14 25.40 -6.07
C THR A 107 18.92 24.49 -6.01
N LEU A 108 17.87 24.92 -5.30
CA LEU A 108 16.59 24.23 -5.25
C LEU A 108 15.88 24.25 -6.62
N SER A 109 15.87 25.39 -7.32
CA SER A 109 15.29 25.51 -8.67
C SER A 109 15.94 24.55 -9.67
N ASN A 110 17.26 24.40 -9.64
CA ASN A 110 17.97 23.44 -10.49
C ASN A 110 17.55 22.00 -10.18
N VAL A 111 17.41 21.63 -8.90
CA VAL A 111 16.92 20.30 -8.50
C VAL A 111 15.49 20.06 -8.98
N CYS A 112 14.61 21.05 -8.84
CA CYS A 112 13.22 20.99 -9.32
C CYS A 112 13.09 20.73 -10.83
N LYS A 113 14.07 21.17 -11.63
CA LYS A 113 14.11 20.95 -13.09
C LYS A 113 14.74 19.62 -13.50
N THR A 114 15.33 18.87 -12.58
CA THR A 114 15.93 17.58 -12.90
C THR A 114 14.87 16.53 -13.20
N ARG A 115 15.16 15.65 -14.17
CA ARG A 115 14.29 14.49 -14.45
C ARG A 115 14.27 13.50 -13.30
N GLU A 116 15.40 13.37 -12.60
CA GLU A 116 15.54 12.50 -11.43
C GLU A 116 14.47 12.81 -10.37
N PHE A 117 14.25 14.09 -10.07
CA PHE A 117 13.23 14.51 -9.11
C PHE A 117 11.82 14.08 -9.53
N SER A 118 11.42 14.33 -10.79
CA SER A 118 10.09 13.96 -11.29
C SER A 118 9.89 12.45 -11.30
N LEU A 119 10.88 11.69 -11.78
CA LEU A 119 10.80 10.23 -11.83
C LEU A 119 10.67 9.62 -10.44
N ILE A 120 11.43 10.12 -9.47
CA ILE A 120 11.37 9.66 -8.08
C ILE A 120 10.01 9.98 -7.47
N TYR A 121 9.49 11.19 -7.68
CA TYR A 121 8.17 11.59 -7.18
C TYR A 121 7.05 10.69 -7.72
N ASP A 122 7.04 10.44 -9.03
CA ASP A 122 6.03 9.59 -9.66
C ASP A 122 6.11 8.14 -9.18
N HIS A 123 7.32 7.61 -8.99
CA HIS A 123 7.51 6.26 -8.44
C HIS A 123 7.00 6.13 -7.00
N TYR A 124 7.25 7.12 -6.14
CA TYR A 124 6.75 7.09 -4.77
C TYR A 124 5.23 7.20 -4.71
N ILE A 125 4.62 8.04 -5.56
CA ILE A 125 3.15 8.10 -5.68
C ILE A 125 2.59 6.77 -6.18
N ALA A 126 3.17 6.19 -7.22
CA ALA A 126 2.73 4.91 -7.77
C ALA A 126 2.83 3.79 -6.72
N ALA A 127 3.91 3.76 -5.94
CA ALA A 127 4.09 2.81 -4.85
C ALA A 127 3.05 3.00 -3.73
N PHE A 128 2.78 4.24 -3.31
CA PHE A 128 1.78 4.55 -2.29
C PHE A 128 0.36 4.19 -2.74
N ALA A 129 -0.01 4.57 -3.97
CA ALA A 129 -1.30 4.22 -4.56
C ALA A 129 -1.45 2.70 -4.74
N GLY A 130 -0.40 2.02 -5.20
CA GLY A 130 -0.35 0.57 -5.32
C GLY A 130 -0.53 -0.13 -3.97
N ALA A 131 0.20 0.31 -2.94
CA ALA A 131 0.05 -0.19 -1.58
C ALA A 131 -1.38 0.03 -1.07
N GLY A 132 -1.96 1.21 -1.27
CA GLY A 132 -3.34 1.51 -0.88
C GLY A 132 -4.37 0.60 -1.55
N MET A 133 -4.25 0.38 -2.86
CA MET A 133 -5.12 -0.54 -3.60
C MET A 133 -4.98 -1.98 -3.11
N THR A 134 -3.76 -2.46 -2.86
CA THR A 134 -3.53 -3.83 -2.35
C THR A 134 -4.12 -4.02 -0.96
N VAL A 135 -3.98 -3.04 -0.06
CA VAL A 135 -4.61 -3.06 1.27
C VAL A 135 -6.13 -3.15 1.13
N LEU A 136 -6.74 -2.31 0.29
CA LEU A 136 -8.19 -2.32 0.06
C LEU A 136 -8.67 -3.68 -0.48
N ALA A 137 -7.95 -4.24 -1.45
CA ALA A 137 -8.26 -5.55 -2.02
C ALA A 137 -8.12 -6.68 -0.99
N LEU A 138 -7.07 -6.68 -0.17
CA LEU A 138 -6.88 -7.70 0.87
C LEU A 138 -7.89 -7.56 2.02
N LEU A 139 -8.29 -6.33 2.39
CA LEU A 139 -9.31 -6.08 3.39
C LEU A 139 -10.69 -6.56 2.93
N THR A 140 -11.09 -6.21 1.71
CA THR A 140 -12.35 -6.72 1.12
C THR A 140 -12.36 -8.24 1.04
N PHE A 141 -11.25 -8.85 0.63
CA PHE A 141 -11.11 -10.31 0.58
C PHE A 141 -11.19 -10.97 1.97
N THR A 142 -10.54 -10.41 2.99
CA THR A 142 -10.61 -10.94 4.37
C THR A 142 -12.01 -10.81 4.96
N VAL A 143 -12.74 -9.73 4.69
CA VAL A 143 -14.14 -9.59 5.12
C VAL A 143 -15.04 -10.65 4.47
N SER A 144 -14.92 -10.86 3.16
CA SER A 144 -15.71 -11.89 2.46
C SER A 144 -15.39 -13.31 2.94
N THR A 145 -14.12 -13.63 3.13
CA THR A 145 -13.70 -14.98 3.57
C THR A 145 -14.09 -15.27 5.02
N THR A 146 -13.97 -14.29 5.93
CA THR A 146 -14.39 -14.45 7.33
C THR A 146 -15.90 -14.60 7.46
N TYR A 147 -16.69 -13.84 6.67
CA TYR A 147 -18.14 -14.01 6.60
C TYR A 147 -18.52 -15.42 6.14
N ASN A 148 -17.93 -15.88 5.03
CA ASN A 148 -18.17 -17.22 4.50
C ASN A 148 -17.80 -18.32 5.51
N PHE A 149 -16.67 -18.18 6.20
CA PHE A 149 -16.25 -19.11 7.25
C PHE A 149 -17.24 -19.16 8.43
N ALA A 150 -17.74 -17.99 8.86
CA ALA A 150 -18.72 -17.90 9.94
C ALA A 150 -20.06 -18.56 9.56
N VAL A 151 -20.56 -18.32 8.35
CA VAL A 151 -21.79 -18.94 7.83
C VAL A 151 -21.65 -20.46 7.74
N LEU A 152 -20.54 -20.96 7.20
CA LEU A 152 -20.27 -22.39 7.12
C LEU A 152 -20.22 -23.05 8.51
N ARG A 153 -19.62 -22.37 9.49
CA ARG A 153 -19.60 -22.87 10.88
C ARG A 153 -20.99 -22.89 11.50
N TYR A 154 -21.83 -21.90 11.22
CA TYR A 154 -23.21 -21.84 11.69
C TYR A 154 -24.08 -22.95 11.07
N LEU A 155 -24.00 -23.16 9.75
CA LEU A 155 -24.73 -24.22 9.04
C LEU A 155 -24.28 -25.62 9.47
N GLY A 156 -22.97 -25.81 9.68
CA GLY A 156 -22.42 -27.05 10.23
C GLY A 156 -22.94 -27.37 11.64
N ARG A 157 -23.09 -26.35 12.51
CA ARG A 157 -23.67 -26.53 13.86
C ARG A 157 -25.16 -26.90 13.84
N LYS A 158 -25.91 -26.47 12.82
CA LYS A 158 -27.32 -26.84 12.64
C LYS A 158 -27.53 -28.21 11.99
N GLY A 159 -26.46 -28.88 11.54
CA GLY A 159 -26.55 -30.15 10.82
C GLY A 159 -27.21 -30.05 9.43
N ILE A 160 -27.43 -28.83 8.92
CA ILE A 160 -28.03 -28.53 7.61
C ILE A 160 -26.93 -28.33 6.54
N GLY A 161 -25.67 -28.13 6.96
CA GLY A 161 -24.53 -28.15 6.06
C GLY A 161 -24.13 -29.60 5.70
N PRO A 162 -23.47 -29.82 4.54
CA PRO A 162 -22.95 -31.14 4.18
C PRO A 162 -22.14 -31.68 5.36
N ARG A 163 -22.62 -32.79 5.93
CA ARG A 163 -21.90 -33.52 6.98
C ARG A 163 -20.59 -33.98 6.38
N CYS A 164 -19.48 -33.60 7.02
CA CYS A 164 -18.20 -34.26 6.81
C CYS A 164 -18.30 -35.73 7.25
#